data_AF-A0A0S8A7R7-F1
#
_entry.id   AF-A0A0S8A7R7-F1
#
_cell.length_a   1.000
_cell.length_b   1.000
_cell.length_c   1.000
_cell.angle_alpha   90.00
_cell.angle_beta   90.00
_cell.angle_gamma   90.00
#
_symmetry.space_group_name_H-M   'P 1'
#
loop_
_entity.id
_entity.type
_entity.pdbx_description
1 polymer ?
#
loop_
_entity_poly.entity_id
_entity_poly.type
_entity_poly.pdbx_seq_one_letter_code
_entity_poly.pdbx_strand_id
1 'polypeptide(L)'
;MEFLNNLEDGWTIYLWLVAGAGIIIAAIIAIRWAAKNEQFDEDIKYVVFDKDDEEKMSPEEFKKAMEVNKYQEELREKFLKEERERREAAKKKAS
;
A
#
# COMPACT_ATOMS: atom_id res chain seq x y z
N MET A 1 -0.28 17.20 51.66
CA MET A 1 -1.27 17.45 50.59
C MET A 1 -0.63 17.91 49.28
N GLU A 2 0.64 18.33 49.23
CA GLU A 2 1.32 18.67 47.95
C GLU A 2 1.58 17.46 47.04
N PHE A 3 1.82 16.26 47.61
CA PHE A 3 2.08 15.04 46.84
C PHE A 3 0.89 14.60 45.97
N LEU A 4 -0.34 14.85 46.44
CA LEU A 4 -1.57 14.53 45.69
C LEU A 4 -1.84 15.58 44.60
N ASN A 5 -1.45 16.84 44.81
CA ASN A 5 -1.58 17.90 43.80
C ASN A 5 -0.62 17.71 42.61
N ASN A 6 0.54 17.07 42.81
CA ASN A 6 1.44 16.67 41.71
C ASN A 6 0.98 15.41 40.93
N LEU A 7 0.03 14.63 41.47
CA LEU A 7 -0.54 13.48 40.77
C LEU A 7 -1.63 13.88 39.77
N GLU A 8 -2.31 15.01 40.01
CA GLU A 8 -3.44 15.46 39.20
C GLU A 8 -3.04 15.79 37.75
N ASP A 9 -1.78 16.17 37.52
CA ASP A 9 -1.23 16.47 36.19
C ASP A 9 -0.40 15.32 35.58
N GLY A 10 -0.07 14.30 36.38
CA GLY A 10 0.80 13.19 35.99
C GLY A 10 0.11 12.05 35.24
N TRP A 11 -1.22 12.00 35.19
CA TRP A 11 -1.94 10.92 34.50
C TRP A 11 -2.16 11.19 33.01
N THR A 12 -2.26 12.47 32.65
CA THR A 12 -2.44 12.94 31.27
C THR A 12 -1.28 12.48 30.38
N ILE A 13 -0.04 12.49 30.89
CA ILE A 13 1.11 11.98 30.13
C ILE A 13 0.97 10.48 29.83
N TYR A 14 0.40 9.67 30.73
CA TYR A 14 0.16 8.25 30.45
C TYR A 14 -0.91 8.06 29.37
N LEU A 15 -1.96 8.89 29.33
CA LEU A 15 -2.91 8.88 28.21
C LEU A 15 -2.25 9.21 26.88
N TRP A 16 -1.39 10.24 26.85
CA TRP A 16 -0.65 10.60 25.63
C TRP A 16 0.29 9.49 25.19
N LEU A 17 0.93 8.79 26.13
CA LEU A 17 1.78 7.63 25.83
C LEU A 17 0.98 6.47 25.24
N VAL A 18 -0.19 6.15 25.79
CA VAL A 18 -1.08 5.11 25.25
C VAL A 18 -1.62 5.50 23.87
N ALA A 19 -2.04 6.75 23.70
CA ALA A 19 -2.50 7.26 22.41
C ALA A 19 -1.38 7.21 21.36
N GLY A 20 -0.17 7.65 21.70
CA GLY A 20 1.00 7.59 20.82
C GLY A 20 1.36 6.16 20.44
N ALA A 21 1.38 5.23 21.41
CA ALA A 21 1.58 3.81 21.13
C ALA A 21 0.50 3.24 20.22
N GLY A 22 -0.77 3.61 20.44
CA GLY A 22 -1.90 3.22 19.60
C GLY A 22 -1.75 3.70 18.15
N ILE A 23 -1.30 4.94 17.94
CA ILE A 23 -1.02 5.48 16.60
C ILE A 23 0.07 4.69 15.89
N ILE A 24 1.16 4.37 16.60
CA ILE A 24 2.27 3.57 16.03
C ILE A 24 1.77 2.18 15.63
N ILE A 25 1.00 1.52 16.49
CA ILE A 25 0.42 0.20 16.18
C ILE A 25 -0.51 0.29 14.97
N ALA A 26 -1.40 1.29 14.92
CA ALA A 26 -2.29 1.49 13.79
C ALA A 26 -1.51 1.73 12.49
N ALA A 27 -0.45 2.54 12.52
CA ALA A 27 0.42 2.76 11.37
C ALA A 27 1.11 1.47 10.90
N ILE A 28 1.63 0.64 11.82
CA ILE A 28 2.24 -0.65 11.47
C ILE A 28 1.22 -1.58 10.79
N ILE A 29 -0.01 -1.65 11.31
CA ILE A 29 -1.08 -2.46 10.72
C ILE A 29 -1.43 -1.93 9.33
N ALA A 30 -1.59 -0.62 9.17
CA ALA A 30 -1.90 0.02 7.90
C ALA A 30 -0.80 -0.22 6.86
N ILE A 31 0.47 -0.04 7.23
CA ILE A 31 1.63 -0.29 6.35
C ILE A 31 1.67 -1.77 5.96
N ARG A 32 1.47 -2.68 6.91
CA ARG A 32 1.48 -4.13 6.64
C ARG A 32 0.32 -4.56 5.73
N TRP A 33 -0.84 -3.92 5.86
CA TRP A 33 -1.96 -4.12 4.95
C TRP A 33 -1.65 -3.55 3.56
N ALA A 34 -1.17 -2.32 3.47
CA ALA A 34 -0.80 -1.67 2.20
C ALA A 34 0.29 -2.46 1.44
N ALA A 35 1.30 -2.96 2.15
CA ALA A 35 2.34 -3.83 1.58
C ALA A 35 1.79 -5.16 1.04
N LYS A 36 0.73 -5.71 1.64
CA LYS A 36 0.07 -6.94 1.15
C LYS A 36 -0.89 -6.71 -0.02
N ASN A 37 -1.35 -5.47 -0.21
CA ASN A 37 -2.28 -5.10 -1.28
C ASN A 37 -1.59 -4.27 -2.37
N GLU A 38 -0.25 -4.40 -2.48
CA GLU A 38 0.55 -3.78 -3.55
C GLU A 38 0.39 -2.25 -3.64
N GLN A 39 0.05 -1.58 -2.52
CA GLN A 39 -0.21 -0.14 -2.52
C GLN A 39 1.07 0.71 -2.52
N PHE A 40 2.18 0.12 -2.09
CA PHE A 40 3.52 0.71 -2.19
C PHE A 40 4.24 0.11 -3.40
N ASP A 41 3.71 0.38 -4.59
CA ASP A 41 4.38 0.00 -5.82
C ASP A 41 5.41 1.09 -6.17
N GLU A 42 6.67 0.86 -5.82
CA GLU A 42 7.77 1.76 -6.18
C GLU A 42 7.92 1.88 -7.70
N ASP A 43 7.35 0.95 -8.47
CA ASP A 43 7.45 0.91 -9.91
C ASP A 43 6.39 1.79 -10.61
N ILE A 44 5.49 2.45 -9.87
CA ILE A 44 4.58 3.46 -10.43
C ILE A 44 5.31 4.58 -11.19
N LYS A 45 6.56 4.85 -10.80
CA LYS A 45 7.40 5.83 -11.49
C LYS A 45 7.71 5.44 -12.93
N TYR A 46 7.63 4.15 -13.27
CA TYR A 46 7.92 3.62 -14.59
C TYR A 46 6.67 3.36 -15.43
N VAL A 47 5.48 3.28 -14.80
CA VAL A 47 4.19 3.08 -15.48
C VAL A 47 3.81 4.25 -16.41
N VAL A 48 4.42 5.42 -16.22
CA VAL A 48 4.17 6.61 -17.07
C VAL A 48 5.03 6.60 -18.34
N PHE A 49 6.09 5.78 -18.40
CA PHE A 49 6.99 5.76 -19.54
C PHE A 49 6.56 4.74 -20.58
N ASP A 50 6.58 5.17 -21.84
CA ASP A 50 6.28 4.33 -22.99
C ASP A 50 7.54 4.09 -23.84
N LYS A 51 7.38 3.34 -24.94
CA LYS A 51 8.50 2.99 -25.83
C LYS A 51 9.14 4.21 -26.50
N ASP A 52 8.43 5.33 -26.57
CA ASP A 52 8.89 6.55 -27.21
C ASP A 52 9.75 7.40 -26.26
N ASP A 53 9.85 7.02 -24.97
CA ASP A 53 10.68 7.67 -23.96
C ASP A 53 12.12 7.13 -23.89
N GLU A 54 12.55 6.29 -24.85
CA GLU A 54 13.89 5.68 -24.89
C GLU A 54 15.02 6.73 -24.81
N GLU A 55 14.86 7.88 -25.46
CA GLU A 55 15.86 8.96 -25.44
C GLU A 55 15.85 9.80 -24.15
N LYS A 56 14.85 9.65 -23.27
CA LYS A 56 14.67 10.46 -22.05
C LYS A 56 15.30 9.85 -20.81
N MET A 57 15.85 8.64 -20.91
CA MET A 57 16.45 7.92 -19.80
C MET A 57 17.68 7.13 -20.24
N SER A 58 18.46 6.64 -19.28
CA SER A 58 19.59 5.77 -19.62
C SER A 58 19.09 4.41 -20.17
N PRO A 59 19.87 3.71 -21.01
CA PRO A 59 19.48 2.39 -21.54
C PRO A 59 19.16 1.35 -20.45
N GLU A 60 19.81 1.46 -19.28
CA GLU A 60 19.55 0.60 -18.12
C GLU A 60 18.20 0.90 -17.46
N GLU A 61 17.84 2.18 -17.33
CA GLU A 61 16.54 2.61 -16.82
C GLU A 61 15.40 2.26 -17.78
N PHE A 62 15.62 2.40 -19.09
CA PHE A 62 14.63 2.02 -20.11
C PHE A 62 14.32 0.53 -20.08
N LYS A 63 15.36 -0.30 -19.98
CA LYS A 63 15.18 -1.74 -19.83
C LYS A 63 14.36 -2.08 -18.59
N LYS A 64 14.66 -1.44 -17.45
CA LYS A 64 13.89 -1.63 -16.21
C LYS A 64 12.44 -1.18 -16.35
N ALA A 65 12.19 -0.04 -17.00
CA ALA A 65 10.84 0.46 -17.25
C ALA A 65 10.01 -0.51 -18.11
N MET A 66 10.61 -1.10 -19.15
CA MET A 66 9.94 -2.09 -19.99
C MET A 66 9.66 -3.41 -19.24
N GLU A 67 10.57 -3.85 -18.36
CA GLU A 67 10.36 -5.01 -17.50
C GLU A 67 9.19 -4.80 -16.51
N VAL A 68 9.14 -3.61 -15.88
CA VAL A 68 8.03 -3.21 -15.02
C VAL A 68 6.71 -3.19 -15.78
N ASN A 69 6.66 -2.54 -16.94
CA ASN A 69 5.43 -2.41 -17.72
C ASN A 69 4.84 -3.79 -18.07
N LYS A 70 5.71 -4.72 -18.47
CA LYS A 70 5.30 -6.10 -18.74
C LYS A 70 4.75 -6.80 -17.48
N TYR A 71 5.42 -6.65 -16.35
CA TYR A 71 4.96 -7.24 -15.09
C TYR A 71 3.58 -6.69 -14.67
N GLN A 72 3.36 -5.39 -14.82
CA GLN A 72 2.08 -4.73 -14.54
C GLN A 72 0.95 -5.21 -15.47
N GLU A 73 1.24 -5.37 -16.77
CA GLU A 73 0.29 -5.95 -17.72
C GLU A 73 -0.13 -7.37 -17.32
N GLU A 74 0.83 -8.23 -16.94
CA GLU A 74 0.56 -9.60 -16.50
C GLU A 74 -0.27 -9.64 -15.20
N LEU A 75 0.00 -8.76 -14.23
CA LEU A 75 -0.80 -8.62 -13.02
C LEU A 75 -2.24 -8.21 -13.35
N ARG A 76 -2.40 -7.22 -14.24
CA ARG A 76 -3.71 -6.74 -14.67
C ARG A 76 -4.52 -7.84 -15.35
N GLU A 77 -3.90 -8.63 -16.22
CA GLU A 77 -4.57 -9.75 -16.88
C GLU A 77 -5.05 -10.81 -15.88
N LYS A 78 -4.21 -11.18 -14.91
CA LYS A 78 -4.59 -12.12 -13.84
C LYS A 78 -5.77 -11.60 -13.03
N PHE A 79 -5.72 -10.34 -12.58
CA PHE A 79 -6.80 -9.73 -11.82
C PHE A 79 -8.12 -9.70 -12.59
N LEU A 80 -8.09 -9.27 -13.87
CA LEU A 80 -9.27 -9.24 -14.73
C LEU A 80 -9.83 -10.65 -15.00
N LYS A 81 -8.97 -11.66 -15.12
CA LYS A 81 -9.39 -13.06 -15.25
C LYS A 81 -10.12 -13.52 -13.99
N GLU A 82 -9.53 -13.31 -12.80
CA GLU A 82 -10.15 -13.68 -11.53
C GLU A 82 -11.47 -12.92 -11.28
N GLU A 83 -11.56 -11.66 -11.70
CA GLU A 83 -12.80 -10.89 -11.60
C GLU A 83 -13.89 -11.47 -12.51
N ARG A 84 -13.56 -11.82 -13.76
CA ARG A 84 -14.49 -12.48 -14.68
C ARG A 84 -14.99 -13.81 -14.10
N GLU A 85 -14.09 -14.65 -13.60
CA GLU A 85 -14.43 -15.93 -12.99
C GLU A 85 -15.33 -15.75 -11.75
N ARG A 86 -15.03 -14.77 -10.88
CA ARG A 86 -15.88 -14.43 -9.73
C ARG A 86 -17.27 -13.98 -10.16
N ARG A 87 -17.38 -13.13 -11.17
CA ARG A 87 -18.67 -12.65 -11.71
C ARG A 87 -19.48 -13.79 -12.31
N GLU A 88 -18.86 -14.70 -13.05
CA GLU A 88 -19.53 -15.87 -13.61
C GLU A 88 -20.01 -16.85 -12.54
N ALA A 89 -19.19 -17.10 -11.51
CA ALA A 89 -19.57 -17.94 -10.38
C ALA A 89 -20.75 -17.34 -9.59
N ALA A 90 -20.77 -16.01 -9.40
CA ALA A 90 -21.89 -15.31 -8.76
C ALA A 90 -23.18 -15.43 -9.58
N LYS A 91 -23.11 -15.27 -10.92
CA LYS A 91 -24.25 -15.46 -11.82
C LYS A 91 -24.80 -16.88 -11.77
N LYS A 92 -23.93 -17.90 -11.73
CA LYS A 92 -24.34 -19.31 -11.62
C LYS A 92 -25.03 -19.65 -10.29
N LYS A 93 -24.66 -18.98 -9.18
CA LYS A 93 -25.30 -19.17 -7.88
C LYS A 93 -26.65 -18.45 -7.74
N ALA A 94 -26.91 -17.46 -8.58
CA ALA A 94 -28.13 -16.67 -8.57
C ALA A 94 -29.21 -17.16 -9.55
N SER A 95 -28.89 -18.18 -10.36
CA SER A 95 -29.79 -18.87 -11.29
C SER A 95 -30.18 -20.24 -10.74
#